data_AF-A0A3B9A962-F1
#
_entry.id   AF-A0A3B9A962-F1
#
_cell.length_a   1.000
_cell.length_b   1.000
_cell.length_c   1.000
_cell.angle_alpha   90.00
_cell.angle_beta   90.00
_cell.angle_gamma   90.00
#
_symmetry.space_group_name_H-M   'P 1'
#
loop_
_entity.id
_entity.type
_entity.pdbx_description
1 polymer ?
#
loop_
_entity_poly.entity_id
_entity_poly.type
_entity_poly.pdbx_seq_one_letter_code
_entity_poly.pdbx_strand_id
1 'polypeptide(L)' 'GWKTAAKKPVKNQDLWQRLDSLSSNHEINWHWIKGHSGHRENEIADCLANKGIDEMQEGR' A
#
# COMPACT_ATOMS: atom_id res chain seq x y z
N GLY A 1 -11.05 -12.00 13.90
CA GLY A 1 -10.80 -12.55 12.56
C GLY A 1 -11.22 -11.55 11.51
N TRP A 2 -10.62 -11.57 10.31
CA TRP A 2 -10.77 -10.59 9.22
C TRP A 2 -12.19 -10.47 8.65
N LYS A 3 -13.15 -10.03 9.48
CA LYS A 3 -14.56 -9.85 9.15
C LYS A 3 -15.07 -8.54 9.74
N THR A 4 -15.95 -7.87 9.01
CA THR A 4 -16.69 -6.69 9.46
C THR A 4 -17.78 -7.06 10.47
N ALA A 5 -18.41 -6.07 11.10
CA ALA A 5 -19.57 -6.28 11.97
C ALA A 5 -20.73 -7.00 11.25
N ALA A 6 -20.84 -6.83 9.93
CA ALA A 6 -21.82 -7.54 9.08
C ALA A 6 -21.39 -8.98 8.72
N LYS A 7 -20.33 -9.53 9.36
CA LYS A 7 -19.74 -10.86 9.11
C LYS A 7 -19.19 -11.08 7.69
N LYS A 8 -19.07 -10.03 6.89
CA LYS A 8 -18.43 -10.08 5.57
C LYS A 8 -16.91 -9.94 5.70
N PRO A 9 -16.11 -10.48 4.77
CA PRO A 9 -14.68 -10.17 4.66
C PRO A 9 -14.44 -8.66 4.70
N VAL A 10 -13.30 -8.23 5.27
CA VAL A 10 -12.91 -6.82 5.15
C VAL A 10 -12.46 -6.53 3.72
N LYS A 11 -12.55 -5.27 3.31
CA LYS A 11 -12.05 -4.85 1.99
C LYS A 11 -10.54 -5.09 1.90
N ASN A 12 -10.07 -5.62 0.77
CA ASN A 12 -8.65 -5.92 0.51
C ASN A 12 -8.02 -6.86 1.54
N GLN A 13 -8.80 -7.82 2.06
CA GLN A 13 -8.36 -8.74 3.11
C GLN A 13 -7.05 -9.46 2.74
N ASP A 14 -6.93 -9.92 1.50
CA ASP A 14 -5.75 -10.60 0.97
C ASP A 14 -4.48 -9.74 1.06
N LEU A 15 -4.57 -8.47 0.67
CA LEU A 15 -3.45 -7.53 0.75
C LEU A 15 -3.06 -7.24 2.21
N TRP A 16 -4.05 -7.04 3.08
CA TRP A 16 -3.81 -6.78 4.50
C TRP A 16 -3.18 -7.97 5.22
N GLN A 17 -3.66 -9.19 4.97
CA GLN A 17 -3.08 -10.40 5.56
C GLN A 17 -1.64 -10.61 5.11
N ARG A 18 -1.33 -10.31 3.84
CA ARG A 18 0.04 -10.38 3.33
C ARG A 18 0.93 -9.32 3.98
N LEU A 19 0.45 -8.08 4.12
CA LEU A 19 1.17 -7.02 4.80
C LEU A 19 1.46 -7.37 6.26
N ASP A 20 0.43 -7.78 7.01
CA ASP A 20 0.51 -8.16 8.43
C ASP A 20 1.55 -9.28 8.67
N SER A 21 1.52 -10.31 7.81
CA SER A 21 2.47 -11.42 7.84
C SER A 21 3.91 -10.98 7.60
N LEU A 22 4.14 -9.99 6.73
CA LEU A 22 5.48 -9.47 6.45
C LEU A 22 5.92 -8.49 7.54
N SER A 23 5.04 -7.59 7.98
CA SER A 23 5.36 -6.56 8.97
C SER A 23 5.68 -7.15 10.33
N SER A 24 5.05 -8.27 10.70
CA SER A 24 5.35 -8.96 11.97
C SER A 24 6.78 -9.50 12.07
N ASN A 25 7.51 -9.63 10.95
CA ASN A 25 8.90 -10.07 10.95
C ASN A 25 9.91 -8.93 11.17
N HIS A 26 9.46 -7.68 11.24
CA HIS A 26 10.32 -6.50 11.30
C HIS A 26 9.85 -5.50 12.35
N GLU A 27 10.79 -4.75 12.92
CA GLU A 27 10.45 -3.58 13.74
C GLU A 27 10.23 -2.38 12.83
N ILE A 28 8.96 -2.08 12.53
CA ILE A 28 8.57 -1.03 11.58
C ILE A 28 8.06 0.20 12.32
N ASN A 29 8.67 1.35 12.05
CA ASN A 29 8.18 2.65 12.47
C ASN A 29 7.37 3.29 11.33
N TRP A 30 6.07 3.42 11.52
CA TRP A 30 5.17 4.00 10.53
C TRP A 30 5.12 5.53 10.66
N HIS A 31 5.42 6.22 9.57
CA HIS A 31 5.38 7.68 9.51
C HIS A 31 4.33 8.15 8.52
N TRP A 32 3.30 8.82 9.02
CA TRP A 32 2.26 9.42 8.20
C TRP A 32 2.72 10.81 7.76
N ILE A 33 3.08 10.93 6.49
CA ILE A 33 3.45 12.20 5.87
C ILE A 33 2.26 12.82 5.13
N LYS A 34 2.28 14.14 4.96
CA LYS A 34 1.29 14.83 4.14
C LYS A 34 1.57 14.55 2.66
N GLY A 35 0.53 14.28 1.87
CA GLY A 35 0.68 14.12 0.42
C GLY A 35 1.20 15.40 -0.25
N HIS A 36 2.09 15.23 -1.24
CA HIS A 36 2.72 16.31 -2.01
C HIS A 36 3.38 17.40 -1.16
N SER A 37 3.92 17.05 0.00
CA SER A 37 4.58 17.99 0.90
C SER A 37 6.09 18.16 0.63
N GLY A 38 6.57 17.73 -0.54
CA GLY A 38 7.97 17.87 -0.94
C GLY A 38 8.92 16.87 -0.27
N HIS A 39 8.41 15.77 0.30
CA HIS A 39 9.26 14.69 0.78
C HIS A 39 9.79 13.92 -0.43
N ARG A 40 11.04 14.18 -0.80
CA ARG A 40 11.66 13.71 -2.05
C ARG A 40 11.42 12.21 -2.31
N GLU A 41 11.61 11.37 -1.31
CA GLU A 41 11.43 9.92 -1.39
C GLU A 41 9.98 9.51 -1.66
N ASN A 42 9.01 10.24 -1.10
CA ASN A 42 7.60 10.02 -1.39
C ASN A 42 7.23 10.44 -2.82
N GLU A 43 7.76 11.58 -3.29
CA GLU A 43 7.53 12.01 -4.67
C GLU A 43 8.14 11.01 -5.68
N ILE A 44 9.30 10.42 -5.34
CA ILE A 44 9.89 9.34 -6.15
C ILE A 44 8.98 8.10 -6.13
N ALA A 45 8.46 7.69 -4.96
CA ALA A 45 7.55 6.55 -4.86
C ALA A 45 6.27 6.76 -5.68
N ASP A 46 5.70 7.97 -5.67
CA ASP A 46 4.53 8.35 -6.47
C ASP A 46 4.83 8.29 -7.98
N CYS A 47 5.96 8.87 -8.41
CA CYS A 47 6.40 8.81 -9.80
C CYS A 47 6.57 7.36 -10.29
N LEU A 48 7.20 6.50 -9.47
CA LEU A 48 7.38 5.08 -9.80
C LEU A 48 6.05 4.33 -9.86
N ALA A 49 5.10 4.64 -8.97
CA ALA A 49 3.78 4.04 -8.99
C ALA A 49 3.01 4.41 -10.26
N ASN A 50 3.05 5.68 -10.67
CA ASN A 50 2.44 6.15 -11.92
C ASN A 50 3.07 5.49 -13.14
N LYS A 51 4.41 5.44 -13.19
CA LYS A 51 5.14 4.76 -14.27
C LYS A 51 4.74 3.29 -14.40
N GLY A 52 4.54 2.59 -13.28
CA GLY A 52 4.09 1.19 -13.31
C GLY A 52 2.70 1.03 -13.92
N ILE A 53 1.81 2.00 -13.74
CA ILE A 53 0.49 2.02 -14.40
C ILE A 53 0.64 2.30 -15.89
N ASP A 54 1.47 3.27 -16.28
CA ASP A 54 1.72 3.61 -17.68
C ASP A 54 2.25 2.39 -18.45
N GLU A 55 3.28 1.71 -17.91
CA GLU A 55 3.84 0.48 -18.49
C GLU A 55 2.81 -0.64 -18.61
N MET A 56 1.93 -0.81 -17.61
CA MET A 56 0.85 -1.80 -17.67
C MET A 56 -0.22 -1.47 -18.73
N GLN A 57 -0.41 -0.20 -19.04
CA GLN A 57 -1.38 0.25 -20.05
C GLN A 57 -0.79 0.19 -21.47
N GLU A 58 0.48 0.52 -21.64
CA GLU A 58 1.18 0.44 -22.93
C GLU A 58 1.39 -1.00 -23.41
N GLY A 59 1.50 -1.95 -22.48
CA GLY A 59 1.61 -3.38 -22.78
C GLY A 59 0.28 -4.11 -23.08
N ARG A 60 -0.85 -3.40 -23.10
CA ARG A 60 -2.18 -3.94 -23.46
C ARG A 60 -2.56 -3.61 -24.89
#